data_AF-A0A9Q0QFF0-F1
#
_entry.id   AF-A0A9Q0QFF0-F1
#
_cell.length_a   1.000
_cell.length_b   1.000
_cell.length_c   1.000
_cell.angle_alpha   90.00
_cell.angle_beta   90.00
_cell.angle_gamma   90.00
#
_symmetry.space_group_name_H-M   'P 1'
#
loop_
_entity.id
_entity.type
_entity.pdbx_description
1 polymer ?
#
loop_
_entity_poly.entity_id
_entity_poly.type
_entity_poly.pdbx_seq_one_letter_code
_entity_poly.pdbx_strand_id
1 'polypeptide(L)'
;MLARILLTLTFLFSSTRAITDQVVSSSSSISIMNLESKLETYIVFLRKSEGMVSAKPEHLDNWYQSFLPAVTTSKLKKEEAKAMEKKEGFVSAWPQNVLNLKTTHTPNFLGLQQNLGFWNHSNYGKGVIVGVLDTGVTPNHPSFSDEGMPPPPPKWKGKCEFNRTLCNSKLIGARNFYSAGKPPN
;
A
#
# COMPACT_ATOMS: atom_id res chain seq x y z
N MET A 1 -15.40 -27.67 4.93
CA MET A 1 -16.05 -27.83 3.61
C MET A 1 -15.47 -26.77 2.69
N LEU A 2 -14.68 -27.23 1.71
CA LEU A 2 -14.35 -26.68 0.38
C LEU A 2 -14.32 -25.14 0.18
N ALA A 3 -13.12 -24.54 0.25
CA ALA A 3 -12.85 -23.27 -0.40
C ALA A 3 -12.75 -23.48 -1.92
N ARG A 4 -13.83 -23.21 -2.66
CA ARG A 4 -13.78 -23.04 -4.12
C ARG A 4 -13.42 -21.59 -4.44
N ILE A 5 -12.14 -21.35 -4.71
CA ILE A 5 -11.68 -20.09 -5.30
C ILE A 5 -11.87 -20.22 -6.82
N LEU A 6 -13.00 -19.75 -7.34
CA LEU A 6 -13.17 -19.47 -8.76
C LEU A 6 -13.05 -17.96 -8.95
N LEU A 7 -11.85 -17.51 -9.35
CA LEU A 7 -11.53 -16.11 -9.61
C LEU A 7 -11.89 -15.79 -11.07
N THR A 8 -13.08 -15.23 -11.33
CA THR A 8 -13.36 -14.56 -12.60
C THR A 8 -13.29 -13.06 -12.40
N LEU A 9 -12.12 -12.47 -12.68
CA LEU A 9 -11.97 -11.01 -12.82
C LEU A 9 -12.34 -10.65 -14.27
N THR A 10 -13.51 -10.08 -14.50
CA THR A 10 -13.85 -9.48 -15.80
C THR A 10 -13.18 -8.12 -15.91
N PHE A 11 -12.10 -8.02 -16.68
CA PHE A 11 -11.56 -6.75 -17.14
C PHE A 11 -12.36 -6.26 -18.35
N LEU A 12 -13.04 -5.12 -18.22
CA LEU A 12 -13.52 -4.36 -19.37
C LEU A 12 -12.33 -3.59 -19.96
N PHE A 13 -11.65 -4.17 -20.95
CA PHE A 13 -10.73 -3.45 -21.82
C PHE A 13 -11.54 -2.69 -22.87
N SER A 14 -11.66 -1.36 -22.71
CA SER A 14 -12.08 -0.49 -23.80
C SER A 14 -10.84 -0.14 -24.64
N SER A 15 -10.59 -0.93 -25.68
CA SER A 15 -9.51 -0.67 -26.63
C SER A 15 -9.97 0.33 -27.69
N THR A 16 -9.63 1.61 -27.56
CA THR A 16 -9.70 2.55 -28.69
C THR A 16 -8.45 2.37 -29.55
N ARG A 17 -8.67 1.99 -30.81
CA ARG A 17 -7.67 1.96 -31.88
C ARG A 17 -7.20 3.39 -32.17
N ALA A 18 -5.90 3.62 -32.24
CA ALA A 18 -5.35 4.80 -32.90
C ALA A 18 -4.56 4.33 -34.14
N ILE A 19 -4.92 4.92 -35.26
CA ILE A 19 -4.46 4.64 -36.62
C ILE A 19 -3.16 5.41 -36.90
N THR A 20 -2.25 4.77 -37.64
CA THR A 20 -1.03 5.26 -38.34
C THR A 20 -1.34 6.45 -39.27
N ASP A 21 -0.48 7.35 -39.76
CA ASP A 21 0.97 7.47 -39.91
C ASP A 21 1.32 8.93 -40.33
N GLN A 22 2.57 9.32 -40.07
CA GLN A 22 3.48 10.29 -40.72
C GLN A 22 3.06 11.67 -41.27
N VAL A 23 3.80 12.71 -40.82
CA VAL A 23 4.36 13.76 -41.70
C VAL A 23 5.82 14.02 -41.30
N VAL A 24 6.70 13.96 -42.30
CA VAL A 24 8.15 14.20 -42.30
C VAL A 24 8.46 15.70 -42.24
N SER A 25 9.45 16.13 -41.45
CA SER A 25 10.52 17.03 -41.95
C SER A 25 11.72 17.12 -40.99
N SER A 26 12.89 17.10 -41.62
CA SER A 26 14.23 17.23 -41.07
C SER A 26 14.56 18.66 -40.62
N SER A 27 15.32 18.82 -39.53
CA SER A 27 16.68 19.41 -39.57
C SER A 27 17.14 19.78 -38.16
N SER A 28 18.43 19.54 -37.96
CA SER A 28 19.27 19.73 -36.78
C SER A 28 19.20 21.14 -36.22
N SER A 29 18.94 21.28 -34.91
CA SER A 29 19.47 22.34 -34.05
C SER A 29 19.09 22.10 -32.59
N ILE A 30 20.11 21.95 -31.74
CA ILE A 30 20.05 22.20 -30.30
C ILE A 30 19.28 21.13 -29.49
N SER A 31 19.97 20.03 -29.19
CA SER A 31 19.73 19.25 -27.97
C SER A 31 20.15 20.08 -26.75
N ILE A 32 19.43 21.17 -26.46
CA ILE A 32 19.36 21.67 -25.09
C ILE A 32 18.63 20.55 -24.35
N MET A 33 19.45 19.72 -23.70
CA MET A 33 19.18 19.07 -22.43
C MET A 33 17.67 18.94 -22.17
N ASN A 34 17.11 17.83 -22.64
CA ASN A 34 15.84 17.31 -22.15
C ASN A 34 16.01 16.85 -20.68
N LEU A 35 16.43 17.77 -19.81
CA LEU A 35 16.53 17.62 -18.38
C LEU A 35 15.26 18.19 -17.76
N GLU A 36 14.10 17.78 -18.28
CA GLU A 36 12.96 17.60 -17.39
C GLU A 36 13.37 16.50 -16.41
N SER A 37 13.97 16.94 -15.30
CA SER A 37 14.35 16.08 -14.19
C SER A 37 13.13 15.27 -13.77
N LYS A 38 13.10 14.01 -14.16
CA LYS A 38 12.00 13.08 -13.88
C LYS A 38 11.75 13.05 -12.38
N LEU A 39 10.55 13.45 -11.97
CA LEU A 39 10.11 13.43 -10.58
C LEU A 39 9.73 11.99 -10.20
N GLU A 40 10.32 11.49 -9.11
CA GLU A 40 10.08 10.13 -8.59
C GLU A 40 9.70 10.18 -7.10
N THR A 41 8.87 9.25 -6.64
CA THR A 41 8.57 9.13 -5.20
C THR A 41 9.70 8.37 -4.53
N TYR A 42 10.17 8.83 -3.37
CA TYR A 42 11.22 8.17 -2.58
C TYR A 42 10.66 7.73 -1.24
N ILE A 43 11.08 6.56 -0.78
CA ILE A 43 10.89 6.12 0.60
C ILE A 43 12.12 6.59 1.37
N VAL A 44 11.90 7.45 2.37
CA VAL A 44 12.96 8.06 3.18
C VAL A 44 12.89 7.51 4.60
N PHE A 45 14.01 6.99 5.08
CA PHE A 45 14.16 6.49 6.44
C PHE A 45 14.99 7.48 7.26
N LEU A 46 14.43 7.88 8.40
CA LEU A 46 15.00 8.86 9.32
C LEU A 46 15.19 8.24 10.70
N ARG A 47 16.26 8.62 11.39
CA ARG A 47 16.52 8.26 12.77
C ARG A 47 15.72 9.18 13.68
N LYS A 48 14.85 8.59 14.51
CA LYS A 48 14.15 9.33 15.56
C LYS A 48 15.16 9.94 16.55
N SER A 49 15.04 11.24 16.82
CA SER A 49 15.87 11.92 17.82
C SER A 49 15.53 11.43 19.24
N GLU A 50 16.54 11.29 20.11
CA GLU A 50 16.39 10.79 21.49
C GLU A 50 15.46 11.69 22.34
N GLY A 51 15.43 13.00 22.08
CA GLY A 51 14.50 13.94 22.73
C GLY A 51 13.04 13.79 22.30
N MET A 52 12.76 12.96 21.30
CA MET A 52 11.46 12.86 20.62
C MET A 52 10.64 11.64 21.03
N VAL A 53 11.12 10.86 22.01
CA VAL A 53 10.47 9.62 22.49
C VAL A 53 9.04 9.87 23.01
N SER A 54 8.73 11.10 23.45
CA SER A 54 7.42 11.50 23.99
C SER A 54 6.75 12.68 23.25
N ALA A 55 7.17 12.98 22.01
CA ALA A 55 6.68 14.14 21.27
C ALA A 55 5.21 13.99 20.79
N LYS A 56 4.39 15.05 20.92
CA LYS A 56 3.01 15.08 20.39
C LYS A 56 3.02 14.87 18.87
N PRO A 57 1.93 14.35 18.25
CA PRO A 57 1.86 14.11 16.81
C PRO A 57 2.26 15.29 15.93
N GLU A 58 1.93 16.52 16.35
CA GLU A 58 2.29 17.76 15.64
C GLU A 58 3.81 17.97 15.55
N HIS A 59 4.57 17.65 16.62
CA HIS A 59 6.03 17.74 16.59
C HIS A 59 6.65 16.69 15.66
N LEU A 60 6.00 15.54 15.52
CA LEU A 60 6.42 14.49 14.61
C LEU A 60 6.24 14.90 13.15
N ASP A 61 5.10 15.50 12.80
CA ASP A 61 4.85 16.02 11.47
C ASP A 61 5.84 17.14 11.11
N ASN A 62 6.00 18.15 11.98
CA ASN A 62 6.97 19.23 11.78
C ASN A 62 8.41 18.72 11.57
N TRP A 63 8.80 17.70 12.33
CA TRP A 63 10.10 17.07 12.16
C TRP A 63 10.24 16.39 10.81
N TYR A 64 9.25 15.60 10.36
CA TYR A 64 9.27 14.99 9.02
C TYR A 64 9.31 16.05 7.91
N GLN A 65 8.50 17.11 8.02
CA GLN A 65 8.46 18.21 7.05
C GLN A 65 9.81 18.94 6.94
N SER A 66 10.59 19.03 8.03
CA SER A 66 11.93 19.65 8.00
C SER A 66 12.92 18.94 7.04
N PHE A 67 12.69 17.65 6.75
CA PHE A 67 13.52 16.92 5.80
C PHE A 67 13.09 17.15 4.35
N LEU A 68 11.83 17.48 4.10
CA LEU A 68 11.31 17.68 2.75
C LEU A 68 11.73 19.05 2.17
N PRO A 69 11.85 19.19 0.83
CA PRO A 69 12.03 20.50 0.21
C PRO A 69 10.82 21.41 0.44
N ALA A 70 11.04 22.72 0.49
CA ALA A 70 9.98 23.72 0.72
C ALA A 70 8.89 23.72 -0.37
N VAL A 71 9.18 23.20 -1.57
CA VAL A 71 8.22 23.04 -2.66
C VAL A 71 7.63 21.63 -2.54
N THR A 72 6.55 21.52 -1.79
CA THR A 72 5.90 20.25 -1.44
C THR A 72 5.26 19.59 -2.67
N THR A 73 5.98 18.69 -3.33
CA THR A 73 5.35 17.66 -4.15
C THR A 73 5.75 16.30 -3.60
N SER A 74 4.86 15.31 -3.69
CA SER A 74 5.11 13.92 -3.24
C SER A 74 6.17 13.18 -4.07
N LYS A 75 6.83 13.90 -4.99
CA LYS A 75 7.87 13.41 -5.88
C LYS A 75 9.06 14.35 -5.81
N LEU A 76 10.25 13.78 -5.87
CA LEU A 76 11.52 14.49 -5.78
C LEU A 76 12.32 14.27 -7.04
N LYS A 77 13.12 15.27 -7.40
CA LYS A 77 14.23 15.08 -8.31
C LYS A 77 15.30 14.24 -7.62
N LYS A 78 16.10 13.52 -8.41
CA LYS A 78 17.19 12.69 -7.88
C LYS A 78 18.19 13.51 -7.06
N GLU A 79 18.42 14.76 -7.47
CA GLU A 79 19.32 15.71 -6.84
C GLU A 79 18.77 16.19 -5.49
N GLU A 80 17.46 16.39 -5.39
CA GLU A 80 16.78 16.77 -4.14
C GLU A 80 16.85 15.61 -3.13
N ALA A 81 16.58 14.38 -3.58
CA ALA A 81 16.74 13.19 -2.74
C ALA A 81 18.18 13.02 -2.24
N LYS A 82 19.18 13.28 -3.10
CA LYS A 82 20.60 13.24 -2.72
C LYS A 82 20.98 14.36 -1.75
N ALA A 83 20.38 15.55 -1.87
CA ALA A 83 20.64 16.64 -0.94
C ALA A 83 20.16 16.32 0.48
N MET A 84 19.14 15.48 0.64
CA MET A 84 18.63 15.03 1.95
C MET A 84 19.65 14.18 2.73
N GLU A 85 20.59 13.51 2.04
CA GLU A 85 21.63 12.69 2.69
C GLU A 85 22.51 13.49 3.66
N LYS A 86 22.60 14.82 3.46
CA LYS A 86 23.41 15.72 4.28
C LYS A 86 22.69 16.19 5.56
N LYS A 87 21.39 15.90 5.71
CA LYS A 87 20.61 16.34 6.87
C LYS A 87 20.88 15.42 8.06
N GLU A 88 21.10 16.02 9.24
CA GLU A 88 21.26 15.27 10.48
C GLU A 88 20.03 14.40 10.75
N GLY A 89 20.23 13.12 11.07
CA GLY A 89 19.13 12.17 11.28
C GLY A 89 18.65 11.45 10.01
N PHE A 90 19.17 11.78 8.83
CA PHE A 90 18.96 10.97 7.63
C PHE A 90 19.65 9.60 7.80
N VAL A 91 18.98 8.53 7.33
CA VAL A 91 19.55 7.18 7.31
C VAL A 91 19.69 6.66 5.88
N SER A 92 18.61 6.70 5.10
CA SER A 92 18.62 6.22 3.72
C SER A 92 17.40 6.69 2.94
N ALA A 93 17.52 6.82 1.61
CA ALA A 93 16.41 7.05 0.71
C ALA A 93 16.55 6.21 -0.55
N TRP A 94 15.44 5.68 -1.06
CA TRP A 94 15.42 4.93 -2.32
C TRP A 94 14.13 5.19 -3.10
N PRO A 95 14.14 5.07 -4.44
CA PRO A 95 12.94 5.22 -5.25
C PRO A 95 11.86 4.20 -4.86
N GLN A 96 10.62 4.65 -4.75
CA GLN A 96 9.46 3.79 -4.58
C GLN A 96 9.25 2.98 -5.86
N ASN A 97 9.32 1.66 -5.74
CA ASN A 97 8.98 0.75 -6.81
C ASN A 97 7.57 0.21 -6.61
N VAL A 98 6.71 0.38 -7.61
CA VAL A 98 5.38 -0.24 -7.63
C VAL A 98 5.53 -1.67 -8.13
N LEU A 99 5.12 -2.64 -7.31
CA LEU A 99 5.12 -4.05 -7.67
C LEU A 99 3.73 -4.47 -8.17
N ASN A 100 3.70 -5.29 -9.21
CA ASN A 100 2.46 -5.87 -9.71
C ASN A 100 2.09 -7.11 -8.90
N LEU A 101 0.82 -7.23 -8.51
CA LEU A 101 0.29 -8.38 -7.75
C LEU A 101 0.40 -9.66 -8.59
N LYS A 102 1.00 -10.71 -8.00
CA LYS A 102 1.07 -12.06 -8.57
C LYS A 102 0.65 -13.07 -7.49
N THR A 103 -0.59 -13.56 -7.52
CA THR A 103 -1.14 -14.35 -6.39
C THR A 103 -1.85 -15.65 -6.77
N THR A 104 -1.98 -15.98 -8.06
CA THR A 104 -2.86 -17.10 -8.47
C THR A 104 -2.33 -18.50 -8.12
N HIS A 105 -1.01 -18.67 -7.92
CA HIS A 105 -0.40 -19.99 -7.71
C HIS A 105 0.48 -20.07 -6.46
N THR A 106 0.51 -19.03 -5.63
CA THR A 106 1.41 -18.92 -4.47
C THR A 106 1.26 -20.07 -3.47
N PRO A 107 0.05 -20.53 -3.09
CA PRO A 107 -0.07 -21.65 -2.15
C PRO A 107 0.58 -22.93 -2.68
N ASN A 108 0.31 -23.30 -3.92
CA ASN A 108 0.90 -24.49 -4.55
C ASN A 108 2.42 -24.36 -4.70
N PHE A 109 2.90 -23.19 -5.11
CA PHE A 109 4.34 -22.90 -5.23
C PHE A 109 5.06 -23.04 -3.88
N LEU A 110 4.42 -22.62 -2.78
CA LEU A 110 4.95 -22.75 -1.43
C LEU A 110 4.70 -24.13 -0.80
N GLY A 111 4.10 -25.08 -1.54
CA GLY A 111 3.76 -26.42 -1.01
C GLY A 111 2.67 -26.41 0.07
N LEU A 112 1.85 -25.36 0.12
CA LEU A 112 0.75 -25.24 1.08
C LEU A 112 -0.45 -26.06 0.58
N GLN A 113 -0.63 -27.24 1.17
CA GLN A 113 -1.68 -28.18 0.82
C GLN A 113 -2.79 -28.18 1.87
N GLN A 114 -4.03 -28.36 1.41
CA GLN A 114 -5.18 -28.46 2.31
C GLN A 114 -5.08 -29.74 3.17
N ASN A 115 -5.39 -29.62 4.45
CA ASN A 115 -5.40 -30.70 5.47
C ASN A 115 -4.06 -31.39 5.72
N LEU A 116 -2.96 -30.87 5.15
CA LEU A 116 -1.63 -31.42 5.31
C LEU A 116 -0.62 -30.31 5.63
N GLY A 117 0.56 -30.71 6.10
CA GLY A 117 1.69 -29.81 6.31
C GLY A 117 1.38 -28.62 7.22
N PHE A 118 1.94 -27.45 6.89
CA PHE A 118 1.91 -26.25 7.73
C PHE A 118 0.49 -25.77 8.06
N TRP A 119 -0.45 -25.84 7.13
CA TRP A 119 -1.82 -25.36 7.35
C TRP A 119 -2.56 -26.14 8.43
N ASN A 120 -2.39 -27.47 8.47
CA ASN A 120 -2.99 -28.27 9.53
C ASN A 120 -2.32 -27.99 10.89
N HIS A 121 -0.97 -27.99 10.94
CA HIS A 121 -0.23 -27.75 12.19
C HIS A 121 -0.47 -26.34 12.78
N SER A 122 -0.71 -25.34 11.94
CA SER A 122 -1.01 -23.97 12.36
C SER A 122 -2.50 -23.73 12.66
N ASN A 123 -3.35 -24.77 12.60
CA ASN A 123 -4.80 -24.64 12.67
C ASN A 123 -5.34 -23.58 11.68
N TYR A 124 -4.75 -23.50 10.48
CA TYR A 124 -5.09 -22.51 9.45
C TYR A 124 -5.02 -21.04 9.94
N GLY A 125 -4.19 -20.77 10.96
CA GLY A 125 -4.07 -19.43 11.55
C GLY A 125 -5.22 -19.05 12.49
N LYS A 126 -6.01 -20.01 13.00
CA LYS A 126 -7.08 -19.73 13.96
C LYS A 126 -6.56 -18.90 15.15
N GLY A 127 -7.23 -17.78 15.44
CA GLY A 127 -6.86 -16.86 16.52
C GLY A 127 -5.79 -15.82 16.18
N VAL A 128 -5.21 -15.89 14.98
CA VAL A 128 -4.33 -14.86 14.42
C VAL A 128 -5.17 -13.82 13.68
N ILE A 129 -4.85 -12.54 13.87
CA ILE A 129 -5.49 -11.42 13.19
C ILE A 129 -4.45 -10.77 12.29
N VAL A 130 -4.76 -10.67 11.00
CA VAL A 130 -3.89 -10.04 9.99
C VAL A 130 -4.48 -8.68 9.63
N GLY A 131 -3.74 -7.61 9.89
CA GLY A 131 -4.08 -6.27 9.42
C GLY A 131 -3.51 -6.04 8.02
N VAL A 132 -4.34 -5.57 7.10
CA VAL A 132 -3.93 -5.24 5.73
C VAL A 132 -4.15 -3.75 5.52
N LEU A 133 -3.06 -3.03 5.21
CA LEU A 133 -3.11 -1.62 4.80
C LEU A 133 -3.12 -1.58 3.27
N ASP A 134 -4.31 -1.37 2.70
CA ASP A 134 -4.54 -1.36 1.25
C ASP A 134 -5.49 -0.21 0.91
N THR A 135 -5.81 -0.10 -0.37
CA THR A 135 -6.81 0.78 -0.99
C THR A 135 -8.25 0.50 -0.54
N GLY A 136 -8.52 -0.65 0.07
CA GLY A 136 -9.84 -0.99 0.60
C GLY A 136 -10.12 -2.48 0.60
N VAL A 137 -11.41 -2.83 0.66
CA VAL A 137 -11.91 -4.21 0.63
C VAL A 137 -13.30 -4.22 0.02
N THR A 138 -13.67 -5.31 -0.65
CA THR A 138 -15.03 -5.59 -1.13
C THR A 138 -15.68 -6.61 -0.16
N PRO A 139 -16.44 -6.17 0.86
CA PRO A 139 -16.85 -7.05 1.96
C PRO A 139 -17.74 -8.22 1.53
N ASN A 140 -18.55 -8.02 0.49
CA ASN A 140 -19.50 -9.02 0.00
C ASN A 140 -18.86 -10.07 -0.93
N HIS A 141 -17.53 -10.05 -1.12
CA HIS A 141 -16.85 -11.03 -1.95
C HIS A 141 -16.80 -12.40 -1.23
N PRO A 142 -17.02 -13.55 -1.92
CA PRO A 142 -17.05 -14.88 -1.29
C PRO A 142 -15.81 -15.25 -0.44
N SER A 143 -14.63 -14.71 -0.78
CA SER A 143 -13.40 -14.88 0.02
C SER A 143 -13.48 -14.34 1.46
N PHE A 144 -14.46 -13.47 1.75
CA PHE A 144 -14.74 -12.92 3.07
C PHE A 144 -15.99 -13.52 3.72
N SER A 145 -16.52 -14.62 3.19
CA SER A 145 -17.55 -15.42 3.87
C SER A 145 -17.03 -15.88 5.24
N ASP A 146 -17.91 -15.82 6.25
CA ASP A 146 -17.63 -16.28 7.60
C ASP A 146 -18.20 -17.68 7.88
N GLU A 147 -18.62 -18.41 6.85
CA GLU A 147 -19.02 -19.81 6.98
C GLU A 147 -17.90 -20.64 7.61
N GLY A 148 -18.21 -21.30 8.74
CA GLY A 148 -17.25 -22.09 9.51
C GLY A 148 -16.23 -21.28 10.32
N MET A 149 -16.35 -19.94 10.38
CA MET A 149 -15.48 -19.09 11.19
C MET A 149 -15.98 -18.99 12.65
N PRO A 150 -15.11 -19.12 13.65
CA PRO A 150 -15.45 -18.81 15.03
C PRO A 150 -15.66 -17.29 15.20
N PRO A 151 -16.32 -16.85 16.28
CA PRO A 151 -16.42 -15.43 16.58
C PRO A 151 -15.03 -14.79 16.74
N PRO A 152 -14.91 -13.46 16.54
CA PRO A 152 -13.64 -12.75 16.70
C PRO A 152 -13.00 -13.00 18.08
N PRO A 153 -11.66 -13.07 18.19
CA PRO A 153 -10.98 -13.31 19.47
C PRO A 153 -11.37 -12.25 20.52
N PRO A 154 -11.57 -12.62 21.81
CA PRO A 154 -11.99 -11.66 22.86
C PRO A 154 -11.05 -10.46 23.05
N LYS A 155 -9.77 -10.62 22.69
CA LYS A 155 -8.76 -9.55 22.73
C LYS A 155 -8.93 -8.50 21.61
N TRP A 156 -9.78 -8.75 20.61
CA TRP A 156 -9.99 -7.85 19.49
C TRP A 156 -10.75 -6.60 19.94
N LYS A 157 -10.17 -5.42 19.68
CA LYS A 157 -10.74 -4.11 20.04
C LYS A 157 -10.90 -3.18 18.82
N GLY A 158 -10.77 -3.74 17.60
CA GLY A 158 -10.91 -2.95 16.38
C GLY A 158 -12.36 -2.52 16.13
N LYS A 159 -12.55 -1.70 15.10
CA LYS A 159 -13.85 -1.16 14.71
C LYS A 159 -14.15 -1.51 13.25
N CYS A 160 -15.43 -1.57 12.93
CA CYS A 160 -15.94 -1.57 11.56
C CYS A 160 -16.49 -0.17 11.28
N GLU A 161 -15.74 0.65 10.53
CA GLU A 161 -16.15 2.00 10.11
C GLU A 161 -16.97 2.00 8.82
N PHE A 162 -16.97 0.89 8.07
CA PHE A 162 -18.02 0.65 7.09
C PHE A 162 -19.37 0.51 7.80
N ASN A 163 -20.48 0.57 7.05
CA ASN A 163 -21.80 0.23 7.59
C ASN A 163 -21.67 -1.07 8.42
N ARG A 164 -22.09 -1.03 9.69
CA ARG A 164 -21.75 -2.05 10.71
C ARG A 164 -22.11 -3.48 10.28
N THR A 165 -23.04 -3.63 9.34
CA THR A 165 -23.49 -4.89 8.77
C THR A 165 -22.50 -5.54 7.80
N LEU A 166 -21.44 -4.84 7.38
CA LEU A 166 -20.47 -5.34 6.40
C LEU A 166 -19.30 -6.11 7.02
N CYS A 167 -19.06 -5.97 8.32
CA CYS A 167 -18.10 -6.80 9.03
C CYS A 167 -18.78 -8.05 9.59
N ASN A 168 -18.07 -9.17 9.59
CA ASN A 168 -18.55 -10.48 10.01
C ASN A 168 -17.44 -11.22 10.78
N SER A 169 -17.57 -12.54 10.98
CA SER A 169 -16.55 -13.30 11.75
C SER A 169 -15.25 -13.55 10.96
N LYS A 170 -15.22 -13.23 9.66
CA LYS A 170 -14.02 -13.28 8.80
C LYS A 170 -13.38 -11.90 8.64
N LEU A 171 -14.14 -10.91 8.19
CA LEU A 171 -13.75 -9.50 8.13
C LEU A 171 -14.17 -8.81 9.43
N ILE A 172 -13.34 -8.93 10.47
CA ILE A 172 -13.68 -8.53 11.84
C ILE A 172 -13.47 -7.02 12.11
N GLY A 173 -12.91 -6.29 11.16
CA GLY A 173 -12.73 -4.86 11.25
C GLY A 173 -12.30 -4.24 9.93
N ALA A 174 -12.63 -2.96 9.81
CA ALA A 174 -12.33 -2.18 8.63
C ALA A 174 -12.30 -0.70 9.00
N ARG A 175 -11.24 -0.03 8.58
CA ARG A 175 -10.97 1.38 8.89
C ARG A 175 -10.62 2.10 7.61
N ASN A 176 -10.99 3.37 7.51
CA ASN A 176 -10.43 4.25 6.49
C ASN A 176 -9.58 5.33 7.17
N PHE A 177 -8.53 5.77 6.48
CA PHE A 177 -7.61 6.79 7.00
C PHE A 177 -7.73 8.12 6.25
N TYR A 178 -8.77 8.27 5.42
CA TYR A 178 -8.99 9.47 4.61
C TYR A 178 -9.30 10.72 5.45
N SER A 179 -9.74 10.57 6.70
CA SER A 179 -10.23 11.68 7.54
C SER A 179 -9.28 12.11 8.66
N ALA A 180 -7.98 11.82 8.59
CA ALA A 180 -7.00 12.25 9.60
C ALA A 180 -6.71 13.78 9.62
N GLY A 181 -7.51 14.61 8.95
CA GLY A 181 -7.27 16.05 8.77
C GLY A 181 -8.37 16.99 9.28
N LYS A 182 -9.43 16.50 9.95
CA LYS A 182 -10.38 17.39 10.63
C LYS A 182 -10.28 17.21 12.14
N PRO A 183 -9.73 18.18 12.91
CA PRO A 183 -9.91 18.15 14.35
C PRO A 183 -11.41 18.17 14.68
N PRO A 184 -11.85 17.51 15.76
CA PRO A 184 -13.22 17.61 16.22
C PRO A 184 -13.55 19.08 16.53
N ASN A 185 -14.66 19.57 15.97
CA ASN A 185 -15.26 20.85 16.32
C ASN A 185 -15.60 20.92 17.81
#